data_AF-G0QAX6-F1
#
_entry.id   AF-G0QAX6-F1
#
_cell.length_a   1.000
_cell.length_b   1.000
_cell.length_c   1.000
_cell.angle_alpha   90.00
_cell.angle_beta   90.00
_cell.angle_gamma   90.00
#
_symmetry.space_group_name_H-M   'P 1'
#
loop_
_entity.id
_entity.type
_entity.pdbx_description
1 polymer ?
#
loop_
_entity_poly.entity_id
_entity_poly.type
_entity_poly.pdbx_seq_one_letter_code
_entity_poly.pdbx_strand_id
1 'polypeptide(L)'
;MAVSRPSVVAFSLLVAAGAVLLPLEPALAFVPFAVSVPVLGLPHGAVDELVPYWMGELDLYRSVGAVFALYFPLMAAYVLSWVAFPVPSLVFFLGLTVYHWGQGDLFHLLDRGASHLRNRSEKALALVVRGSVPVLAPMLFFPDRYAEAAGFVAGSAGLSSLPSLGYVYAGMAALGLTLFYAAYLLAVKDWNAGLRLDLSELGVLWLGFALVPPVLSVGVYYIVWHSLRHSERLLDIQGRDSSARSLAVLHGQAVPMVVLSLPLLAVMYLVLPVSGLGLRELLGFFLVVISVLTLPHTVLVTYMDLRQGVWG
;
A
#
# COMPACT_ATOMS: atom_id res chain seq x y z
N MET A 1 -8.40 -21.86 10.55
CA MET A 1 -7.04 -22.43 10.46
C MET A 1 -6.40 -21.96 9.16
N ALA A 2 -5.54 -20.94 9.27
CA ALA A 2 -4.62 -20.43 8.25
C ALA A 2 -3.53 -19.65 9.03
N VAL A 3 -2.59 -20.35 9.67
CA VAL A 3 -1.53 -19.73 10.48
C VAL A 3 -0.52 -19.09 9.54
N SER A 4 -0.84 -17.89 9.01
CA SER A 4 -0.18 -17.14 7.92
C SER A 4 0.12 -18.00 6.68
N ARG A 5 -0.23 -17.60 5.44
CA ARG A 5 0.44 -18.29 4.30
C ARG A 5 1.94 -17.99 4.55
N PRO A 6 2.86 -18.95 4.78
CA PRO A 6 4.03 -18.74 5.66
C PRO A 6 4.94 -17.56 5.24
N SER A 7 4.74 -16.41 5.90
CA SER A 7 5.14 -15.03 5.53
C SER A 7 4.95 -14.71 4.03
N VAL A 8 3.70 -14.89 3.60
CA VAL A 8 3.14 -15.16 2.26
C VAL A 8 4.09 -14.91 1.09
N VAL A 9 4.62 -15.99 0.49
CA VAL A 9 5.22 -17.12 1.21
C VAL A 9 6.73 -16.90 1.14
N ALA A 10 7.35 -16.59 2.28
CA ALA A 10 8.65 -15.92 2.53
C ALA A 10 8.96 -14.71 1.62
N PHE A 11 8.13 -13.66 1.71
CA PHE A 11 8.03 -12.49 0.81
C PHE A 11 7.96 -12.88 -0.67
N SER A 12 7.04 -13.80 -0.87
CA SER A 12 6.86 -14.63 -2.06
C SER A 12 8.07 -15.42 -2.55
N LEU A 13 9.12 -15.62 -1.70
CA LEU A 13 10.48 -16.26 -1.74
C LEU A 13 11.66 -15.30 -2.06
N LEU A 14 11.74 -14.21 -1.28
CA LEU A 14 12.65 -13.05 -1.36
C LEU A 14 12.82 -12.56 -2.79
N VAL A 15 11.63 -12.36 -3.36
CA VAL A 15 11.37 -12.98 -4.63
C VAL A 15 11.56 -12.04 -5.81
N ALA A 16 12.00 -12.59 -6.93
CA ALA A 16 12.39 -13.99 -7.11
C ALA A 16 13.88 -14.22 -6.96
N ALA A 17 14.37 -14.35 -5.72
CA ALA A 17 15.78 -14.32 -5.33
C ALA A 17 16.54 -13.19 -6.04
N GLY A 18 16.04 -11.97 -5.88
CA GLY A 18 16.56 -10.79 -6.56
C GLY A 18 16.43 -10.81 -8.10
N ALA A 19 15.53 -11.61 -8.67
CA ALA A 19 15.16 -11.63 -10.08
C ALA A 19 16.28 -11.35 -11.12
N VAL A 20 17.45 -11.99 -11.17
CA VAL A 20 18.26 -12.83 -10.27
C VAL A 20 19.67 -12.24 -10.45
N LEU A 21 20.14 -11.43 -9.50
CA LEU A 21 21.52 -10.91 -9.36
C LEU A 21 22.06 -9.85 -10.38
N LEU A 22 21.23 -9.03 -11.06
CA LEU A 22 21.54 -7.93 -12.04
C LEU A 22 21.64 -8.38 -13.53
N PRO A 23 21.62 -7.52 -14.59
CA PRO A 23 21.02 -6.20 -14.77
C PRO A 23 19.72 -6.30 -15.62
N LEU A 24 18.57 -5.97 -15.04
CA LEU A 24 17.32 -5.88 -15.79
C LEU A 24 17.30 -4.57 -16.61
N GLU A 25 17.05 -4.68 -17.92
CA GLU A 25 16.64 -3.54 -18.74
C GLU A 25 15.42 -2.87 -18.06
N PRO A 26 15.43 -1.54 -17.83
CA PRO A 26 14.36 -0.86 -17.09
C PRO A 26 12.97 -1.23 -17.60
N ALA A 27 12.80 -1.33 -18.91
CA ALA A 27 11.53 -1.65 -19.57
C ALA A 27 10.91 -2.98 -19.10
N LEU A 28 11.71 -4.03 -18.87
CA LEU A 28 11.20 -5.35 -18.45
C LEU A 28 10.77 -5.40 -16.98
N ALA A 29 11.31 -4.53 -16.12
CA ALA A 29 10.88 -4.42 -14.72
C ALA A 29 9.51 -3.71 -14.59
N PHE A 30 9.16 -2.85 -15.56
CA PHE A 30 7.94 -2.08 -15.53
C PHE A 30 6.72 -2.77 -16.14
N VAL A 31 6.90 -3.72 -17.07
CA VAL A 31 5.78 -4.43 -17.71
C VAL A 31 4.95 -5.25 -16.71
N PRO A 32 5.54 -6.03 -15.77
CA PRO A 32 4.77 -6.67 -14.72
C PRO A 32 3.98 -5.64 -13.91
N PHE A 33 4.61 -4.53 -13.51
CA PHE A 33 3.98 -3.48 -12.71
C PHE A 33 2.80 -2.79 -13.43
N ALA A 34 2.97 -2.42 -14.70
CA ALA A 34 1.95 -1.74 -15.49
C ALA A 34 0.73 -2.62 -15.79
N VAL A 35 0.89 -3.96 -15.82
CA VAL A 35 -0.20 -4.91 -16.12
C VAL A 35 -0.80 -5.51 -14.83
N SER A 36 0.02 -5.81 -13.82
CA SER A 36 -0.42 -6.48 -12.60
C SER A 36 -1.08 -5.51 -11.62
N VAL A 37 -0.68 -4.24 -11.59
CA VAL A 37 -1.32 -3.24 -10.72
C VAL A 37 -2.78 -3.02 -11.14
N PRO A 38 -3.13 -2.87 -12.43
CA PRO A 38 -4.54 -2.76 -12.82
C PRO A 38 -5.37 -4.04 -12.68
N VAL A 39 -4.75 -5.21 -12.88
CA VAL A 39 -5.49 -6.48 -12.96
C VAL A 39 -5.58 -7.21 -11.61
N LEU A 40 -4.54 -7.11 -10.78
CA LEU A 40 -4.44 -7.81 -9.50
C LEU A 40 -4.43 -6.85 -8.31
N GLY A 41 -3.98 -5.62 -8.51
CA GLY A 41 -3.90 -4.58 -7.49
C GLY A 41 -5.18 -3.76 -7.34
N LEU A 42 -5.69 -3.14 -8.41
CA LEU A 42 -6.91 -2.30 -8.37
C LEU A 42 -8.15 -2.99 -7.76
N PRO A 43 -8.39 -4.31 -7.90
CA PRO A 43 -9.64 -4.91 -7.45
C PRO A 43 -9.96 -4.76 -5.96
N HIS A 44 -8.97 -4.54 -5.09
CA HIS A 44 -9.24 -4.43 -3.65
C HIS A 44 -9.87 -3.10 -3.25
N GLY A 45 -9.55 -1.99 -3.94
CA GLY A 45 -10.19 -0.69 -3.75
C GLY A 45 -11.37 -0.44 -4.71
N ALA A 46 -11.47 -1.24 -5.78
CA ALA A 46 -12.54 -1.12 -6.78
C ALA A 46 -13.86 -1.79 -6.38
N VAL A 47 -14.01 -2.15 -5.11
CA VAL A 47 -15.28 -2.60 -4.50
C VAL A 47 -15.66 -1.73 -3.29
N ASP A 48 -14.98 -0.61 -3.08
CA ASP A 48 -15.18 0.30 -1.95
C ASP A 48 -16.62 0.79 -1.84
N GLU A 49 -17.29 0.98 -2.97
CA GLU A 49 -18.68 1.40 -3.04
C GLU A 49 -19.66 0.38 -2.44
N LEU A 50 -19.22 -0.88 -2.29
CA LEU A 50 -19.99 -1.97 -1.68
C LEU A 50 -19.69 -2.15 -0.19
N VAL A 51 -18.62 -1.54 0.33
CA VAL A 51 -18.16 -1.78 1.71
C VAL A 51 -19.19 -1.37 2.76
N PRO A 52 -19.76 -0.15 2.76
CA PRO A 52 -20.82 0.19 3.72
C PRO A 52 -22.04 -0.74 3.65
N TYR A 53 -22.40 -1.20 2.45
CA TYR A 53 -23.45 -2.20 2.25
C TYR A 53 -23.10 -3.56 2.88
N TRP A 54 -21.89 -4.08 2.64
CA TRP A 54 -21.44 -5.34 3.23
C TRP A 54 -21.30 -5.29 4.75
N MET A 55 -20.98 -4.12 5.31
CA MET A 55 -20.96 -3.89 6.75
C MET A 55 -22.35 -3.75 7.37
N GLY A 56 -23.42 -3.74 6.55
CA GLY A 56 -24.81 -3.60 7.02
C GLY A 56 -25.17 -2.17 7.47
N GLU A 57 -24.37 -1.18 7.09
CA GLU A 57 -24.52 0.22 7.51
C GLU A 57 -25.49 1.00 6.63
N LEU A 58 -25.52 0.67 5.33
CA LEU A 58 -26.33 1.34 4.31
C LEU A 58 -26.94 0.30 3.36
N ASP A 59 -28.04 0.67 2.71
CA ASP A 59 -28.49 -0.07 1.52
C ASP A 59 -27.52 0.15 0.34
N LEU A 60 -27.61 -0.71 -0.68
CA LEU A 60 -26.68 -0.70 -1.82
C LEU A 60 -26.59 0.68 -2.51
N TYR A 61 -27.73 1.32 -2.78
CA TYR A 61 -27.74 2.60 -3.51
C TYR A 61 -27.15 3.73 -2.67
N ARG A 62 -27.45 3.76 -1.37
CA ARG A 62 -26.87 4.73 -0.44
C ARG A 62 -25.38 4.50 -0.23
N SER A 63 -24.94 3.25 -0.19
CA SER A 63 -23.52 2.87 -0.12
C SER A 63 -22.76 3.43 -1.32
N VAL A 64 -23.22 3.16 -2.53
CA VAL A 64 -22.62 3.67 -3.77
C VAL A 64 -22.61 5.20 -3.79
N GLY A 65 -23.75 5.83 -3.48
CA GLY A 65 -23.86 7.28 -3.47
C GLY A 65 -22.95 7.96 -2.44
N ALA A 66 -22.85 7.42 -1.22
CA ALA A 66 -22.01 7.96 -0.16
C ALA A 66 -20.51 7.83 -0.50
N VAL A 67 -20.11 6.68 -1.05
CA VAL A 67 -18.71 6.45 -1.43
C VAL A 67 -18.31 7.35 -2.59
N PHE A 68 -19.14 7.52 -3.62
CA PHE A 68 -18.85 8.49 -4.70
C PHE A 68 -18.86 9.94 -4.22
N ALA A 69 -19.77 10.30 -3.32
CA ALA A 69 -19.79 11.63 -2.70
C ALA A 69 -18.54 11.90 -1.84
N LEU A 70 -17.90 10.87 -1.30
CA LEU A 70 -16.60 10.96 -0.62
C LEU A 70 -15.44 11.02 -1.62
N TYR A 71 -15.45 10.14 -2.62
CA TYR A 71 -14.37 9.94 -3.57
C TYR A 71 -14.13 11.18 -4.45
N PHE A 72 -15.16 11.67 -5.14
CA PHE A 72 -14.98 12.73 -6.14
C PHE A 72 -14.39 14.03 -5.56
N PRO A 73 -14.87 14.57 -4.42
CA PRO A 73 -14.30 15.78 -3.85
C PRO A 73 -12.85 15.60 -3.39
N LEU A 74 -12.53 14.47 -2.74
CA LEU A 74 -11.16 14.20 -2.28
C LEU A 74 -10.20 14.01 -3.45
N MET A 75 -10.62 13.28 -4.49
CA MET A 75 -9.82 13.10 -5.69
C MET A 75 -9.57 14.43 -6.40
N ALA A 76 -10.62 15.23 -6.60
CA ALA A 76 -10.51 16.55 -7.22
C ALA A 76 -9.59 17.48 -6.42
N ALA A 77 -9.76 17.54 -5.09
CA ALA A 77 -8.89 18.32 -4.22
C ALA A 77 -7.42 17.87 -4.32
N TYR A 78 -7.18 16.56 -4.39
CA TYR A 78 -5.81 16.06 -4.44
C TYR A 78 -5.16 16.28 -5.82
N VAL A 79 -5.92 16.14 -6.91
CA VAL A 79 -5.45 16.52 -8.26
C VAL A 79 -5.07 18.01 -8.30
N LEU A 80 -5.92 18.89 -7.77
CA LEU A 80 -5.62 20.33 -7.68
C LEU A 80 -4.38 20.60 -6.82
N SER A 81 -4.20 19.86 -5.72
CA SER A 81 -2.99 19.96 -4.91
C SER A 81 -1.75 19.50 -5.67
N TRP A 82 -1.83 18.48 -6.52
CA TRP A 82 -0.68 18.06 -7.34
C TRP A 82 -0.30 19.10 -8.39
N VAL A 83 -1.29 19.76 -9.00
CA VAL A 83 -1.07 20.85 -9.95
C VAL A 83 -0.44 22.06 -9.26
N ALA A 84 -0.90 22.41 -8.06
CA ALA A 84 -0.44 23.60 -7.34
C ALA A 84 0.84 23.39 -6.51
N PHE A 85 1.00 22.21 -5.91
CA PHE A 85 1.99 21.90 -4.87
C PHE A 85 2.55 20.47 -4.98
N PRO A 86 3.24 20.12 -6.08
CA PRO A 86 3.67 18.74 -6.34
C PRO A 86 4.60 18.15 -5.26
N VAL A 87 5.51 18.94 -4.66
CA VAL A 87 6.37 18.43 -3.56
C VAL A 87 5.55 18.12 -2.31
N PRO A 88 4.77 19.07 -1.73
CA PRO A 88 3.88 18.73 -0.62
C PRO A 88 2.95 17.56 -0.92
N SER A 89 2.40 17.46 -2.13
CA SER A 89 1.55 16.34 -2.54
C SER A 89 2.27 15.00 -2.52
N LEU A 90 3.52 14.95 -2.99
CA LEU A 90 4.36 13.76 -2.91
C LEU A 90 4.71 13.39 -1.46
N VAL A 91 5.11 14.36 -0.63
CA VAL A 91 5.42 14.10 0.79
C VAL A 91 4.19 13.60 1.53
N PHE A 92 3.04 14.22 1.29
CA PHE A 92 1.76 13.77 1.82
C PHE A 92 1.42 12.35 1.34
N PHE A 93 1.62 12.04 0.05
CA PHE A 93 1.39 10.71 -0.49
C PHE A 93 2.23 9.64 0.23
N LEU A 94 3.52 9.93 0.46
CA LEU A 94 4.41 9.00 1.17
C LEU A 94 3.93 8.77 2.61
N GLY A 95 3.56 9.84 3.32
CA GLY A 95 3.01 9.72 4.67
C GLY A 95 1.66 8.97 4.72
N LEU A 96 0.79 9.26 3.76
CA LEU A 96 -0.50 8.57 3.58
C LEU A 96 -0.29 7.08 3.28
N THR A 97 0.69 6.74 2.46
CA THR A 97 1.03 5.35 2.11
C THR A 97 1.55 4.60 3.33
N VAL A 98 2.44 5.21 4.12
CA VAL A 98 2.89 4.65 5.41
C VAL A 98 1.70 4.39 6.32
N TYR A 99 0.80 5.36 6.46
CA TYR A 99 -0.38 5.20 7.29
C TYR A 99 -1.28 4.06 6.80
N HIS A 100 -1.65 4.08 5.51
CA HIS A 100 -2.61 3.16 4.91
C HIS A 100 -2.11 1.70 4.90
N TRP A 101 -0.86 1.47 4.51
CA TRP A 101 -0.28 0.13 4.57
C TRP A 101 -0.12 -0.36 6.01
N GLY A 102 0.23 0.56 6.92
CA GLY A 102 0.24 0.28 8.35
C GLY A 102 -1.13 -0.14 8.90
N GLN A 103 -2.22 0.46 8.42
CA GLN A 103 -3.60 0.08 8.83
C GLN A 103 -3.91 -1.37 8.45
N GLY A 104 -3.58 -1.76 7.21
CA GLY A 104 -3.77 -3.13 6.74
C GLY A 104 -3.00 -4.15 7.58
N ASP A 105 -1.73 -3.85 7.87
CA ASP A 105 -0.87 -4.70 8.70
C ASP A 105 -1.32 -4.77 10.16
N LEU A 106 -1.74 -3.64 10.74
CA LEU A 106 -2.27 -3.58 12.10
C LEU A 106 -3.53 -4.43 12.23
N PHE A 107 -4.50 -4.26 11.32
CA PHE A 107 -5.73 -5.05 11.34
C PHE A 107 -5.42 -6.54 11.25
N HIS A 108 -4.52 -6.94 10.35
CA HIS A 108 -4.10 -8.33 10.19
C HIS A 108 -3.50 -8.90 11.48
N LEU A 109 -2.61 -8.15 12.15
CA LEU A 109 -2.01 -8.60 13.40
C LEU A 109 -3.06 -8.82 14.51
N LEU A 110 -4.03 -7.91 14.63
CA LEU A 110 -5.10 -8.02 15.60
C LEU A 110 -5.99 -9.24 15.32
N ASP A 111 -6.38 -9.46 14.07
CA ASP A 111 -7.12 -10.66 13.64
C ASP A 111 -6.36 -11.97 13.96
N ARG A 112 -5.03 -11.95 13.84
CA ARG A 112 -4.15 -13.08 14.18
C ARG A 112 -3.79 -13.19 15.68
N GLY A 113 -4.44 -12.40 16.53
CA GLY A 113 -4.29 -12.52 17.99
C GLY A 113 -3.01 -11.90 18.56
N ALA A 114 -2.53 -10.80 17.97
CA ALA A 114 -1.43 -9.99 18.49
C ALA A 114 -1.77 -9.32 19.84
N SER A 115 -1.79 -10.10 20.92
CA SER A 115 -2.15 -9.65 22.28
C SER A 115 -1.12 -8.72 22.94
N HIS A 116 0.02 -8.46 22.29
CA HIS A 116 0.99 -7.46 22.70
C HIS A 116 0.59 -6.02 22.29
N LEU A 117 -0.43 -5.87 21.43
CA LEU A 117 -0.98 -4.58 20.98
C LEU A 117 -2.24 -4.22 21.78
N ARG A 118 -2.04 -3.86 23.05
CA ARG A 118 -3.09 -3.66 24.06
C ARG A 118 -3.70 -2.27 23.99
N ASN A 119 -2.86 -1.25 23.79
CA ASN A 119 -3.29 0.16 23.83
C ASN A 119 -3.08 0.89 22.50
N ARG A 120 -3.65 2.10 22.38
CA ARG A 120 -3.58 2.91 21.17
C ARG A 120 -2.16 3.28 20.76
N SER A 121 -1.26 3.52 21.72
CA SER A 121 0.14 3.83 21.44
C SER A 121 0.89 2.65 20.82
N GLU A 122 0.70 1.43 21.34
CA GLU A 122 1.31 0.22 20.78
C GLU A 122 0.79 -0.06 19.37
N LYS A 123 -0.52 0.09 19.17
CA LYS A 123 -1.15 -0.03 17.84
C LYS A 123 -0.65 1.04 16.86
N ALA A 124 -0.51 2.28 17.30
CA ALA A 124 0.02 3.37 16.48
C ALA A 124 1.50 3.14 16.13
N LEU A 125 2.30 2.66 17.08
CA LEU A 125 3.70 2.31 16.83
C LEU A 125 3.82 1.17 15.82
N ALA A 126 3.04 0.09 15.99
CA ALA A 126 3.01 -1.03 15.05
C ALA A 126 2.58 -0.57 13.65
N LEU A 127 1.54 0.25 13.54
CA LEU A 127 1.07 0.84 12.29
C LEU A 127 2.20 1.62 11.59
N VAL A 128 2.83 2.56 12.30
CA VAL A 128 3.88 3.41 11.71
C VAL A 128 5.10 2.58 11.32
N VAL A 129 5.56 1.67 12.19
CA VAL A 129 6.72 0.80 11.90
C VAL A 129 6.44 -0.02 10.65
N ARG A 130 5.34 -0.76 10.63
CA ARG A 130 5.04 -1.72 9.56
C ARG A 130 4.73 -1.03 8.24
N GLY A 131 4.00 0.08 8.28
CA GLY A 131 3.77 0.92 7.11
C GLY A 131 5.03 1.59 6.56
N SER A 132 6.00 1.90 7.43
CA SER A 132 7.25 2.55 7.03
C SER A 132 8.19 1.64 6.26
N VAL A 133 8.21 0.34 6.56
CA VAL A 133 9.14 -0.62 5.93
C VAL A 133 9.09 -0.59 4.40
N PRO A 134 7.94 -0.80 3.74
CA PRO A 134 7.87 -0.83 2.27
C PRO A 134 8.14 0.53 1.60
N VAL A 135 8.03 1.64 2.32
CA VAL A 135 8.28 2.99 1.78
C VAL A 135 9.73 3.42 1.99
N LEU A 136 10.27 3.20 3.20
CA LEU A 136 11.52 3.77 3.66
C LEU A 136 12.70 2.79 3.65
N ALA A 137 12.48 1.48 3.75
CA ALA A 137 13.57 0.52 3.61
C ALA A 137 14.26 0.62 2.23
N PRO A 138 13.54 0.77 1.09
CA PRO A 138 14.19 0.97 -0.20
C PRO A 138 15.04 2.23 -0.29
N MET A 139 14.73 3.28 0.49
CA MET A 139 15.54 4.51 0.56
C MET A 139 16.91 4.26 1.22
N LEU A 140 17.00 3.28 2.12
CA LEU A 140 18.25 2.90 2.78
C LEU A 140 19.15 2.06 1.87
N PHE A 141 18.57 1.05 1.21
CA PHE A 141 19.34 0.05 0.46
C PHE A 141 19.53 0.40 -1.03
N PHE A 142 18.66 1.24 -1.60
CA PHE A 142 18.71 1.65 -3.01
C PHE A 142 18.49 3.17 -3.20
N PRO A 143 19.25 4.04 -2.50
CA PRO A 143 18.98 5.48 -2.47
C PRO A 143 19.01 6.15 -3.85
N ASP A 144 19.93 5.74 -4.74
CA ASP A 144 20.04 6.33 -6.08
C ASP A 144 18.87 5.93 -6.99
N ARG A 145 18.39 4.68 -6.90
CA ARG A 145 17.21 4.21 -7.64
C ARG A 145 15.94 4.88 -7.15
N TYR A 146 15.87 5.11 -5.84
CA TYR A 146 14.77 5.85 -5.23
C TYR A 146 14.79 7.32 -5.67
N ALA A 147 15.98 7.95 -5.66
CA ALA A 147 16.16 9.32 -6.14
C ALA A 147 15.86 9.47 -7.64
N GLU A 148 16.19 8.48 -8.47
CA GLU A 148 15.81 8.44 -9.89
C GLU A 148 14.29 8.38 -10.07
N ALA A 149 13.62 7.45 -9.38
CA ALA A 149 12.15 7.33 -9.43
C ALA A 149 11.44 8.58 -8.90
N ALA A 150 11.92 9.14 -7.78
CA ALA A 150 11.42 10.41 -7.25
C ALA A 150 11.72 11.58 -8.19
N GLY A 151 12.88 11.56 -8.87
CA GLY A 151 13.29 12.51 -9.89
C GLY A 151 12.40 12.49 -11.13
N PHE A 152 11.74 11.37 -11.46
CA PHE A 152 10.73 11.35 -12.54
C PHE A 152 9.48 12.12 -12.15
N VAL A 153 8.99 11.90 -10.93
CA VAL A 153 7.82 12.61 -10.38
C VAL A 153 8.14 14.10 -10.17
N ALA A 154 9.31 14.39 -9.60
CA ALA A 154 9.79 15.74 -9.34
C ALA A 154 10.13 16.48 -10.65
N GLY A 155 10.74 15.80 -11.63
CA GLY A 155 11.10 16.34 -12.94
C GLY A 155 9.89 16.67 -13.80
N SER A 156 8.83 15.84 -13.80
CA SER A 156 7.54 16.21 -14.40
C SER A 156 6.91 17.44 -13.73
N ALA A 157 7.31 17.73 -12.50
CA ALA A 157 6.91 18.89 -11.73
C ALA A 157 7.98 20.02 -11.71
N GLY A 158 9.05 19.92 -12.51
CA GLY A 158 10.09 20.95 -12.65
C GLY A 158 11.06 21.10 -11.46
N LEU A 159 11.20 20.09 -10.62
CA LEU A 159 11.99 20.14 -9.38
C LEU A 159 13.31 19.38 -9.50
N SER A 160 14.34 19.88 -8.82
CA SER A 160 15.61 19.15 -8.64
C SER A 160 15.41 17.96 -7.72
N SER A 161 16.06 16.83 -8.05
CA SER A 161 16.07 15.64 -7.19
C SER A 161 16.71 15.98 -5.84
N LEU A 162 16.11 15.48 -4.74
CA LEU A 162 16.76 15.55 -3.43
C LEU A 162 18.10 14.78 -3.48
N PRO A 163 19.13 15.23 -2.73
CA PRO A 163 20.37 14.48 -2.60
C PRO A 163 20.11 13.08 -2.04
N SER A 164 20.80 12.07 -2.56
CA SER A 164 20.69 10.66 -2.11
C SER A 164 20.84 10.50 -0.59
N LEU A 165 21.65 11.37 0.03
CA LEU A 165 21.88 11.41 1.47
C LEU A 165 20.61 11.64 2.32
N GLY A 166 19.65 12.44 1.82
CA GLY A 166 18.38 12.68 2.53
C GLY A 166 17.51 11.42 2.61
N TYR A 167 17.50 10.62 1.53
CA TYR A 167 16.82 9.33 1.49
C TYR A 167 17.47 8.32 2.44
N VAL A 168 18.80 8.30 2.52
CA VAL A 168 19.53 7.43 3.47
C VAL A 168 19.15 7.75 4.91
N TYR A 169 19.10 9.03 5.30
CA TYR A 169 18.69 9.39 6.67
C TYR A 169 17.25 8.98 7.00
N ALA A 170 16.31 9.14 6.04
CA ALA A 170 14.94 8.68 6.22
C ALA A 170 14.88 7.15 6.39
N GLY A 171 15.64 6.40 5.59
CA GLY A 171 15.76 4.95 5.71
C GLY A 171 16.40 4.51 7.03
N MET A 172 17.44 5.20 7.51
CA MET A 172 18.05 4.95 8.83
C MET A 172 17.07 5.21 9.98
N ALA A 173 16.26 6.26 9.89
CA ALA A 173 15.23 6.56 10.89
C ALA A 173 14.18 5.43 10.96
N ALA A 174 13.75 4.91 9.80
CA ALA A 174 12.83 3.77 9.73
C ALA A 174 13.45 2.49 10.32
N LEU A 175 14.73 2.24 10.06
CA LEU A 175 15.46 1.11 10.64
C LEU A 175 15.57 1.26 12.17
N GLY A 176 15.95 2.45 12.66
CA GLY A 176 16.02 2.73 14.10
C GLY A 176 14.67 2.51 14.79
N LEU A 177 13.58 2.99 14.19
CA LEU A 177 12.23 2.78 14.71
C LEU A 177 11.83 1.30 14.70
N THR A 178 12.19 0.56 13.65
CA THR A 178 11.96 -0.89 13.58
C THR A 178 12.74 -1.62 14.67
N LEU A 179 14.02 -1.29 14.87
CA LEU A 179 14.86 -1.92 15.90
C LEU A 179 14.32 -1.63 17.30
N PHE A 180 13.86 -0.40 17.55
CA PHE A 180 13.18 -0.05 18.79
C PHE A 180 11.91 -0.89 19.01
N TYR A 181 11.06 -1.01 17.98
CA TYR A 181 9.85 -1.83 18.06
C TYR A 181 10.16 -3.32 18.25
N ALA A 182 11.15 -3.86 17.54
CA ALA A 182 11.60 -5.23 17.71
C ALA A 182 12.13 -5.48 19.13
N ALA A 183 12.91 -4.56 19.69
CA ALA A 183 13.38 -4.64 21.07
C ALA A 183 12.20 -4.63 22.08
N TYR A 184 11.19 -3.79 21.84
CA TYR A 184 9.94 -3.81 22.60
C TYR A 184 9.24 -5.18 22.53
N LEU A 185 9.09 -5.75 21.32
CA LEU A 185 8.49 -7.08 21.15
C LEU A 185 9.28 -8.18 21.87
N LEU A 186 10.61 -8.15 21.78
CA LEU A 186 11.50 -9.11 22.45
C LEU A 186 11.40 -9.04 23.98
N ALA A 187 11.08 -7.87 24.54
CA ALA A 187 10.92 -7.66 25.97
C ALA A 187 9.56 -8.15 26.53
N VAL A 188 8.60 -8.48 25.66
CA VAL A 188 7.31 -9.06 26.08
C VAL A 188 7.54 -10.46 26.64
N LYS A 189 7.01 -10.74 27.85
CA LYS A 189 7.21 -12.03 28.54
C LYS A 189 6.42 -13.18 27.92
N ASP A 190 5.22 -12.91 27.43
CA ASP A 190 4.26 -13.93 26.98
C ASP A 190 4.28 -14.07 25.45
N TRP A 191 5.24 -14.84 24.93
CA TRP A 191 5.40 -15.07 23.49
C TRP A 191 4.33 -16.01 22.93
N ASN A 192 3.29 -15.43 22.35
CA ASN A 192 2.26 -16.16 21.63
C ASN A 192 2.51 -16.19 20.11
N ALA A 193 1.60 -16.83 19.36
CA ALA A 193 1.70 -16.94 17.92
C ALA A 193 1.64 -15.58 17.20
N GLY A 194 0.83 -14.63 17.69
CA GLY A 194 0.70 -13.29 17.11
C GLY A 194 1.97 -12.45 17.22
N LEU A 195 2.67 -12.52 18.35
CA LEU A 195 3.96 -11.86 18.54
C LEU A 195 5.05 -12.46 17.65
N ARG A 196 5.12 -13.80 17.59
CA ARG A 196 6.06 -14.51 16.70
C ARG A 196 5.81 -14.14 15.24
N LEU A 197 4.54 -14.06 14.84
CA LEU A 197 4.14 -13.61 13.51
C LEU A 197 4.64 -12.19 13.25
N ASP A 198 4.36 -11.26 14.16
CA ASP A 198 4.76 -9.85 14.04
C ASP A 198 6.27 -9.72 13.78
N LEU A 199 7.08 -10.31 14.66
CA LEU A 199 8.53 -10.28 14.59
C LEU A 199 9.07 -10.97 13.33
N SER A 200 8.51 -12.12 12.96
CA SER A 200 8.92 -12.86 11.76
C SER A 200 8.64 -12.09 10.47
N GLU A 201 7.49 -11.43 10.38
CA GLU A 201 7.10 -10.67 9.21
C GLU A 201 7.91 -9.38 9.07
N LEU A 202 8.26 -8.71 10.17
CA LEU A 202 9.19 -7.59 10.14
C LEU A 202 10.55 -7.99 9.55
N GLY A 203 11.10 -9.12 10.01
CA GLY A 203 12.36 -9.65 9.47
C GLY A 203 12.26 -9.97 7.98
N VAL A 204 11.19 -10.65 7.56
CA VAL A 204 10.96 -11.01 6.16
C VAL A 204 10.79 -9.79 5.26
N LEU A 205 10.07 -8.76 5.71
CA LEU A 205 9.88 -7.52 4.95
C LEU A 205 11.20 -6.75 4.81
N TRP A 206 11.92 -6.52 5.90
CA TRP A 206 13.22 -5.83 5.85
C TRP A 206 14.20 -6.55 4.94
N LEU A 207 14.27 -7.89 5.02
CA LEU A 207 15.12 -8.68 4.16
C LEU A 207 14.68 -8.59 2.68
N GLY A 208 13.38 -8.62 2.39
CA GLY A 208 12.84 -8.47 1.04
C GLY A 208 13.19 -7.13 0.39
N PHE A 209 12.99 -6.03 1.13
CA PHE A 209 13.28 -4.68 0.64
C PHE A 209 14.78 -4.35 0.60
N ALA A 210 15.62 -5.07 1.33
CA ALA A 210 17.07 -4.93 1.25
C ALA A 210 17.68 -5.62 0.01
N LEU A 211 17.02 -6.65 -0.51
CA LEU A 211 17.59 -7.53 -1.54
C LEU A 211 17.10 -7.23 -2.96
N VAL A 212 16.02 -6.47 -3.14
CA VAL A 212 15.32 -6.32 -4.41
C VAL A 212 15.08 -4.83 -4.74
N PRO A 213 15.29 -4.38 -6.01
CA PRO A 213 15.06 -2.99 -6.39
C PRO A 213 13.63 -2.50 -6.06
N PRO A 214 13.47 -1.20 -5.71
CA PRO A 214 12.24 -0.67 -5.12
C PRO A 214 10.96 -0.95 -5.91
N VAL A 215 10.99 -0.76 -7.24
CA VAL A 215 9.80 -0.93 -8.09
C VAL A 215 9.24 -2.36 -7.99
N LEU A 216 10.13 -3.35 -8.02
CA LEU A 216 9.73 -4.76 -7.98
C LEU A 216 9.27 -5.15 -6.57
N SER A 217 10.05 -4.82 -5.55
CA SER A 217 9.72 -5.16 -4.16
C SER A 217 8.41 -4.51 -3.72
N VAL A 218 8.19 -3.23 -4.07
CA VAL A 218 6.95 -2.51 -3.73
C VAL A 218 5.78 -3.06 -4.52
N GLY A 219 5.94 -3.36 -5.81
CA GLY A 219 4.87 -3.95 -6.63
C GLY A 219 4.42 -5.32 -6.11
N VAL A 220 5.37 -6.20 -5.78
CA VAL A 220 5.06 -7.51 -5.19
C VAL A 220 4.39 -7.33 -3.82
N TYR A 221 4.94 -6.49 -2.95
CA TYR A 221 4.32 -6.16 -1.66
C TYR A 221 2.86 -5.72 -1.84
N TYR A 222 2.61 -4.75 -2.73
CA TYR A 222 1.27 -4.23 -2.95
C TYR A 222 0.28 -5.33 -3.35
N ILE A 223 0.65 -6.25 -4.24
CA ILE A 223 -0.24 -7.28 -4.77
C ILE A 223 -0.45 -8.43 -3.79
N VAL A 224 0.63 -9.05 -3.33
CA VAL A 224 0.55 -10.34 -2.60
C VAL A 224 0.50 -10.15 -1.09
N TRP A 225 0.88 -8.98 -0.59
CA TRP A 225 0.87 -8.66 0.84
C TRP A 225 -0.31 -7.76 1.17
N HIS A 226 -0.29 -6.52 0.69
CA HIS A 226 -1.28 -5.51 1.06
C HIS A 226 -2.67 -5.81 0.50
N SER A 227 -2.79 -5.93 -0.82
CA SER A 227 -4.06 -6.16 -1.51
C SER A 227 -4.71 -7.48 -1.09
N LEU A 228 -3.90 -8.52 -0.91
CA LEU A 228 -4.38 -9.80 -0.41
C LEU A 228 -4.98 -9.69 0.99
N ARG A 229 -4.27 -9.05 1.94
CA ARG A 229 -4.77 -8.87 3.32
C ARG A 229 -6.06 -8.06 3.34
N HIS A 230 -6.14 -7.01 2.53
CA HIS A 230 -7.36 -6.22 2.42
C HIS A 230 -8.51 -7.06 1.83
N SER A 231 -8.24 -7.86 0.80
CA SER A 231 -9.23 -8.77 0.22
C SER A 231 -9.74 -9.81 1.23
N GLU A 232 -8.84 -10.36 2.05
CA GLU A 232 -9.22 -11.28 3.14
C GLU A 232 -10.12 -10.59 4.17
N ARG A 233 -9.82 -9.34 4.55
CA ARG A 233 -10.69 -8.51 5.41
C ARG A 233 -12.08 -8.27 4.80
N LEU A 234 -12.16 -8.00 3.51
CA LEU A 234 -13.43 -7.79 2.81
C LEU A 234 -14.26 -9.08 2.71
N LEU A 235 -13.62 -10.23 2.54
CA LEU A 235 -14.29 -11.53 2.56
C LEU A 235 -14.83 -11.87 3.95
N ASP A 236 -14.07 -11.54 5.01
CA ASP A 236 -14.51 -11.71 6.39
C ASP A 236 -15.77 -10.89 6.70
N ILE A 237 -15.82 -9.63 6.26
CA ILE A 237 -17.03 -8.78 6.37
C ILE A 237 -18.24 -9.42 5.66
N GLN A 238 -18.02 -10.09 4.53
CA GLN A 238 -19.07 -10.81 3.80
C GLN A 238 -19.44 -12.18 4.42
N GLY A 239 -18.78 -12.60 5.50
CA GLY A 239 -18.94 -13.93 6.09
C GLY A 239 -18.44 -15.07 5.20
N ARG A 240 -17.46 -14.79 4.32
CA ARG A 240 -16.89 -15.75 3.37
C ARG A 240 -15.49 -16.19 3.79
N ASP A 241 -15.13 -17.40 3.37
CA ASP A 241 -13.76 -17.89 3.55
C ASP A 241 -12.76 -17.18 2.62
N SER A 242 -11.46 -17.30 2.93
CA SER A 242 -10.38 -16.77 2.09
C SER A 242 -9.93 -17.75 0.99
N SER A 243 -10.83 -18.59 0.47
CA SER A 243 -10.49 -19.54 -0.60
C SER A 243 -10.17 -18.83 -1.92
N ALA A 244 -9.40 -19.49 -2.80
CA ALA A 244 -9.08 -18.95 -4.13
C ALA A 244 -10.34 -18.61 -4.95
N ARG A 245 -11.41 -19.41 -4.76
CA ARG A 245 -12.72 -19.16 -5.39
C ARG A 245 -13.36 -17.88 -4.83
N SER A 246 -13.40 -17.72 -3.52
CA SER A 246 -13.96 -16.52 -2.87
C SER A 246 -13.20 -15.26 -3.28
N LEU A 247 -11.87 -15.32 -3.35
CA LEU A 247 -11.03 -14.23 -3.87
C LEU A 247 -11.34 -13.92 -5.34
N ALA A 248 -11.45 -14.93 -6.20
CA ALA A 248 -11.79 -14.72 -7.61
C ALA A 248 -13.17 -14.07 -7.79
N VAL A 249 -14.16 -14.47 -6.98
CA VAL A 249 -15.48 -13.84 -6.96
C VAL A 249 -15.39 -12.37 -6.54
N LEU A 250 -14.65 -12.06 -5.48
CA LEU A 250 -14.42 -10.69 -5.03
C LEU A 250 -13.78 -9.82 -6.12
N HIS A 251 -12.74 -10.34 -6.78
CA HIS A 251 -12.08 -9.63 -7.87
C HIS A 251 -13.00 -9.44 -9.09
N GLY A 252 -13.90 -10.41 -9.34
CA GLY A 252 -14.95 -10.27 -10.36
C GLY A 252 -15.93 -9.14 -10.06
N GLN A 253 -16.23 -8.89 -8.78
CA GLN A 253 -17.11 -7.78 -8.36
C GLN A 253 -16.47 -6.40 -8.63
N ALA A 254 -15.15 -6.32 -8.72
CA ALA A 254 -14.43 -5.07 -9.00
C ALA A 254 -14.45 -4.66 -10.49
N VAL A 255 -14.71 -5.60 -11.41
CA VAL A 255 -14.62 -5.37 -12.87
C VAL A 255 -15.46 -4.17 -13.33
N PRO A 256 -16.72 -3.98 -12.89
CA PRO A 256 -17.50 -2.82 -13.29
C PRO A 256 -16.82 -1.49 -12.95
N MET A 257 -16.29 -1.34 -11.73
CA MET A 257 -15.62 -0.11 -11.32
C MET A 257 -14.28 0.10 -12.02
N VAL A 258 -13.52 -0.98 -12.27
CA VAL A 258 -12.30 -0.90 -13.08
C VAL A 258 -12.62 -0.36 -14.48
N VAL A 259 -13.65 -0.87 -15.14
CA VAL A 259 -14.08 -0.39 -16.47
C VAL A 259 -14.56 1.07 -16.40
N LEU A 260 -15.38 1.41 -15.40
CA LEU A 260 -15.89 2.77 -15.21
C LEU A 260 -14.78 3.78 -14.87
N SER A 261 -13.64 3.33 -14.35
CA SER A 261 -12.49 4.19 -14.06
C SER A 261 -11.70 4.58 -15.31
N LEU A 262 -11.79 3.85 -16.42
CA LEU A 262 -10.99 4.10 -17.64
C LEU A 262 -11.21 5.51 -18.23
N PRO A 263 -12.45 6.02 -18.37
CA PRO A 263 -12.67 7.39 -18.82
C PRO A 263 -12.10 8.42 -17.84
N LEU A 264 -12.16 8.16 -16.53
CA LEU A 264 -11.60 9.06 -15.52
C LEU A 264 -10.08 9.12 -15.62
N LEU A 265 -9.42 7.99 -15.84
CA LEU A 265 -7.98 7.93 -16.11
C LEU A 265 -7.60 8.74 -17.36
N ALA A 266 -8.39 8.62 -18.43
CA ALA A 266 -8.17 9.42 -19.64
C ALA A 266 -8.31 10.92 -19.37
N VAL A 267 -9.33 11.33 -18.62
CA VAL A 267 -9.50 12.74 -18.20
C VAL A 267 -8.33 13.21 -17.34
N MET A 268 -7.90 12.41 -16.35
CA MET A 268 -6.75 12.77 -15.51
C MET A 268 -5.47 12.93 -16.32
N TYR A 269 -5.24 12.08 -17.32
CA TYR A 269 -4.07 12.19 -18.21
C TYR A 269 -4.06 13.51 -19.00
N LEU A 270 -5.24 14.01 -19.40
CA LEU A 270 -5.37 15.28 -20.12
C LEU A 270 -5.21 16.51 -19.22
N VAL A 271 -5.49 16.39 -17.92
CA VAL A 271 -5.48 17.51 -16.96
C VAL A 271 -4.13 17.63 -16.25
N LEU A 272 -3.49 16.51 -15.92
CA LEU A 272 -2.21 16.51 -15.22
C LEU A 272 -1.08 16.99 -16.13
N PRO A 273 -0.05 17.66 -15.58
CA PRO A 273 1.07 18.20 -16.34
C PRO A 273 2.06 17.09 -16.75
N VAL A 274 1.57 16.03 -17.40
CA VAL A 274 2.38 14.91 -17.90
C VAL A 274 2.42 14.98 -19.42
N SER A 275 3.61 15.13 -20.00
CA SER A 275 3.79 15.29 -21.43
C SER A 275 4.46 14.07 -22.06
N GLY A 276 3.66 13.16 -22.59
CA GLY A 276 4.13 12.09 -23.47
C GLY A 276 3.82 10.68 -22.99
N LEU A 277 4.08 9.72 -23.87
CA LEU A 277 3.82 8.29 -23.66
C LEU A 277 5.11 7.51 -23.36
N GLY A 278 6.19 8.21 -23.01
CA GLY A 278 7.41 7.58 -22.57
C GLY A 278 7.22 6.88 -21.22
N LEU A 279 8.07 5.89 -20.96
CA LEU A 279 7.97 5.07 -19.76
C LEU A 279 8.05 5.92 -18.48
N ARG A 280 8.90 6.95 -18.46
CA ARG A 280 9.14 7.81 -17.29
C ARG A 280 7.91 8.66 -16.99
N GLU A 281 7.31 9.24 -18.02
CA GLU A 281 6.12 10.08 -17.97
C GLU A 281 4.92 9.27 -17.49
N LEU A 282 4.72 8.07 -18.04
CA LEU A 282 3.65 7.16 -17.63
C LEU A 282 3.80 6.74 -16.16
N LEU A 283 5.02 6.50 -15.67
CA LEU A 283 5.23 6.14 -14.26
C LEU A 283 4.91 7.29 -13.31
N GLY A 284 5.33 8.52 -13.65
CA GLY A 284 4.96 9.71 -12.90
C GLY A 284 3.44 9.88 -12.86
N PHE A 285 2.77 9.72 -14.01
CA PHE A 285 1.32 9.75 -14.10
C PHE A 285 0.64 8.68 -13.23
N PHE A 286 1.07 7.42 -13.33
CA PHE A 286 0.50 6.33 -12.53
C PHE A 286 0.69 6.56 -11.04
N LEU A 287 1.83 7.11 -10.61
CA LEU A 287 2.05 7.45 -9.20
C LEU A 287 1.08 8.53 -8.71
N VAL A 288 0.85 9.58 -9.52
CA VAL A 288 -0.14 10.62 -9.19
C VAL A 288 -1.54 10.02 -9.14
N VAL A 289 -1.94 9.21 -10.12
CA VAL A 289 -3.23 8.52 -10.14
C VAL A 289 -3.42 7.66 -8.89
N ILE A 290 -2.44 6.81 -8.57
CA ILE A 290 -2.50 5.96 -7.38
C ILE A 290 -2.62 6.81 -6.12
N SER A 291 -1.87 7.91 -6.01
CA SER A 291 -1.98 8.80 -4.85
C SER A 291 -3.38 9.40 -4.70
N VAL A 292 -3.96 9.86 -5.80
CA VAL A 292 -5.31 10.45 -5.86
C VAL A 292 -6.37 9.45 -5.43
N LEU A 293 -6.24 8.18 -5.84
CA LEU A 293 -7.15 7.09 -5.43
C LEU A 293 -6.90 6.62 -4.00
N THR A 294 -5.65 6.66 -3.52
CA THR A 294 -5.28 6.20 -2.18
C THR A 294 -5.94 7.04 -1.10
N LEU A 295 -6.08 8.36 -1.29
CA LEU A 295 -6.67 9.24 -0.29
C LEU A 295 -8.11 8.85 0.12
N PRO A 296 -9.10 8.83 -0.79
CA PRO A 296 -10.46 8.46 -0.42
C PRO A 296 -10.57 7.01 0.06
N HIS A 297 -9.81 6.08 -0.52
CA HIS A 297 -9.75 4.69 -0.06
C HIS A 297 -9.25 4.61 1.40
N THR A 298 -8.19 5.36 1.74
CA THR A 298 -7.67 5.41 3.11
C THR A 298 -8.70 5.98 4.10
N VAL A 299 -9.49 6.97 3.68
CA VAL A 299 -10.59 7.50 4.51
C VAL A 299 -11.64 6.42 4.76
N LEU A 300 -12.02 5.65 3.74
CA LEU A 300 -12.97 4.54 3.91
C LEU A 300 -12.40 3.43 4.81
N VAL A 301 -11.13 3.06 4.65
CA VAL A 301 -10.46 2.06 5.51
C VAL A 301 -10.37 2.55 6.95
N THR A 302 -10.14 3.85 7.16
CA THR A 302 -10.20 4.46 8.50
C THR A 302 -11.61 4.36 9.09
N TYR A 303 -12.65 4.57 8.28
CA TYR A 303 -14.03 4.32 8.70
C TYR A 303 -14.25 2.84 9.07
N MET A 304 -13.74 1.89 8.28
CA MET A 304 -13.80 0.46 8.59
C MET A 304 -13.10 0.15 9.93
N ASP A 305 -11.90 0.71 10.17
CA ASP A 305 -11.16 0.53 11.43
C ASP A 305 -11.95 1.02 12.64
N LEU A 306 -12.67 2.15 12.50
CA LEU A 306 -13.52 2.69 13.56
C LEU A 306 -14.72 1.77 13.85
N ARG A 307 -15.42 1.28 12.83
CA ARG A 307 -16.58 0.39 13.01
C ARG A 307 -16.19 -0.99 13.53
N GLN A 308 -14.99 -1.47 13.16
CA GLN A 308 -14.46 -2.77 13.61
C GLN A 308 -13.70 -2.67 14.95
N GLY A 309 -13.70 -1.50 15.61
CA GLY A 309 -13.12 -1.34 16.95
C GLY A 309 -11.60 -1.51 17.01
N VAL A 310 -10.88 -1.30 15.90
CA VAL A 310 -9.42 -1.50 15.80
C VAL A 310 -8.67 -0.72 16.88
N TRP A 311 -9.16 0.47 17.25
CA TRP A 311 -8.49 1.39 18.16
C TRP A 311 -8.93 1.29 19.63
N GLY A 312 -9.84 0.37 19.97
CA GLY A 312 -10.40 0.24 21.32
C GLY A 312 -11.51 1.24 21.61
#